data_AF-A0A6D0IM48-F1
#
_entry.id   AF-A0A6D0IM48-F1
#
_cell.length_a   1.000
_cell.length_b   1.000
_cell.length_c   1.000
_cell.angle_alpha   90.00
_cell.angle_beta   90.00
_cell.angle_gamma   90.00
#
_symmetry.space_group_name_H-M   'P 1'
#
loop_
_entity.id
_entity.type
_entity.pdbx_description
1 polymer ?
#
loop_
_entity_poly.entity_id
_entity_poly.type
_entity_poly.pdbx_seq_one_letter_code
_entity_poly.pdbx_strand_id
1 'polypeptide(L)'
;GMNVHTDAYSVSRACATSFQAVANVAESLMAGTIRAGIAGGADSSSVLPIGVSKKLARVLVDVNKARTMSQRLKLFSRLRLRDLMPVPPAVAEYSTGLRMGDTAEQMAKTYGITREQQDALAHRSHQRAAQAWSDGKLKEEVMTAFIPPYKQPLVEDNNIRGNSSLADYAKLRPAFDRKHGTVTAANSTPLTDGAAAVILMTESRAKELGLVPLGYLRSYAFTAIDVWQDMLLGPAWSTPLAL
;
A
#
# COMPACT_ATOMS: atom_id res chain seq x y z
N GLY A 1 -22.86 -12.98 -3.28
CA GLY A 1 -21.66 -12.71 -4.12
C GLY A 1 -22.06 -11.90 -5.32
N MET A 2 -21.10 -11.36 -6.08
CA MET A 2 -21.39 -10.68 -7.35
C MET A 2 -21.90 -11.67 -8.42
N ASN A 3 -22.56 -11.16 -9.45
CA ASN A 3 -23.05 -11.98 -10.56
C ASN A 3 -21.85 -12.51 -11.38
N VAL A 4 -21.94 -13.75 -11.87
CA VAL A 4 -20.88 -14.39 -12.69
C VAL A 4 -20.59 -13.65 -14.01
N HIS A 5 -21.50 -12.81 -14.47
CA HIS A 5 -21.35 -11.95 -15.64
C HIS A 5 -20.79 -10.55 -15.32
N THR A 6 -20.48 -10.26 -14.05
CA THR A 6 -19.79 -9.04 -13.67
C THR A 6 -18.30 -9.21 -13.94
N ASP A 7 -17.82 -8.57 -15.00
CA ASP A 7 -16.39 -8.53 -15.33
C ASP A 7 -15.58 -7.86 -14.22
N ALA A 8 -14.38 -8.38 -13.96
CA ALA A 8 -13.48 -7.91 -12.92
C ALA A 8 -12.03 -8.18 -13.30
N TYR A 9 -11.16 -7.22 -13.02
CA TYR A 9 -9.73 -7.35 -13.22
C TYR A 9 -8.96 -6.65 -12.10
N SER A 10 -7.71 -7.06 -11.92
CA SER A 10 -6.80 -6.43 -10.96
C SER A 10 -5.90 -5.42 -11.66
N VAL A 11 -5.58 -4.35 -10.98
CA VAL A 11 -4.60 -3.34 -11.41
C VAL A 11 -3.47 -3.27 -10.39
N SER A 12 -2.31 -2.75 -10.80
CA SER A 12 -1.20 -2.47 -9.90
C SER A 12 -0.52 -1.17 -10.30
N ARG A 13 -0.38 -0.28 -9.32
CA ARG A 13 0.33 1.00 -9.42
C ARG A 13 0.95 1.39 -8.07
N ALA A 14 1.67 0.44 -7.46
CA ALA A 14 2.27 0.60 -6.13
C ALA A 14 1.27 1.17 -5.11
N CYS A 15 1.66 2.18 -4.32
CA CYS A 15 0.78 2.81 -3.32
C CYS A 15 -0.47 3.48 -3.93
N ALA A 16 -0.47 3.78 -5.23
CA ALA A 16 -1.57 4.45 -5.92
C ALA A 16 -2.55 3.46 -6.61
N THR A 17 -2.45 2.17 -6.31
CA THR A 17 -3.24 1.11 -6.98
C THR A 17 -4.75 1.32 -6.85
N SER A 18 -5.25 1.65 -5.66
CA SER A 18 -6.69 1.91 -5.44
C SER A 18 -7.19 3.13 -6.20
N PHE A 19 -6.37 4.20 -6.30
CA PHE A 19 -6.69 5.36 -7.12
C PHE A 19 -6.74 5.01 -8.61
N GLN A 20 -5.85 4.14 -9.09
CA GLN A 20 -5.91 3.64 -10.47
C GLN A 20 -7.21 2.87 -10.73
N ALA A 21 -7.67 2.04 -9.79
CA ALA A 21 -8.94 1.34 -9.92
C ALA A 21 -10.11 2.33 -10.06
N VAL A 22 -10.12 3.41 -9.27
CA VAL A 22 -11.13 4.47 -9.38
C VAL A 22 -11.07 5.16 -10.74
N ALA A 23 -9.87 5.52 -11.21
CA ALA A 23 -9.68 6.15 -12.51
C ALA A 23 -10.17 5.26 -13.66
N ASN A 24 -9.83 3.97 -13.66
CA ASN A 24 -10.28 3.03 -14.68
C ASN A 24 -11.81 2.91 -14.76
N VAL A 25 -12.48 2.82 -13.60
CA VAL A 25 -13.95 2.77 -13.56
C VAL A 25 -14.54 4.09 -14.03
N ALA A 26 -13.97 5.23 -13.63
CA ALA A 26 -14.39 6.54 -14.09
C ALA A 26 -14.25 6.70 -15.61
N GLU A 27 -13.12 6.30 -16.18
CA GLU A 27 -12.87 6.33 -17.63
C GLU A 27 -13.86 5.45 -18.38
N SER A 28 -14.19 4.27 -17.84
CA SER A 28 -15.19 3.37 -18.43
C SER A 28 -16.61 3.96 -18.38
N LEU A 29 -16.96 4.64 -17.28
CA LEU A 29 -18.24 5.37 -17.15
C LEU A 29 -18.31 6.55 -18.14
N MET A 30 -17.21 7.31 -18.27
CA MET A 30 -17.11 8.44 -19.19
C MET A 30 -17.16 8.01 -20.66
N ALA A 31 -16.52 6.88 -20.99
CA ALA A 31 -16.57 6.28 -22.32
C ALA A 31 -17.94 5.65 -22.64
N GLY A 32 -18.83 5.51 -21.64
CA GLY A 32 -20.15 4.92 -21.80
C GLY A 32 -20.15 3.39 -21.95
N THR A 33 -19.02 2.72 -21.69
CA THR A 33 -18.93 1.25 -21.76
C THR A 33 -19.64 0.57 -20.60
N ILE A 34 -19.72 1.26 -19.45
CA ILE A 34 -20.47 0.85 -18.27
C ILE A 34 -21.30 2.03 -17.74
N ARG A 35 -22.31 1.74 -16.92
CA ARG A 35 -23.12 2.75 -16.20
C ARG A 35 -22.98 2.69 -14.67
N ALA A 36 -22.36 1.62 -14.16
CA ALA A 36 -22.03 1.42 -12.76
C ALA A 36 -20.81 0.49 -12.67
N GLY A 37 -19.98 0.67 -11.64
CA GLY A 37 -18.82 -0.18 -11.36
C GLY A 37 -18.37 -0.07 -9.90
N ILE A 38 -17.57 -1.02 -9.47
CA ILE A 38 -16.95 -1.02 -8.13
C ILE A 38 -15.46 -0.85 -8.33
N ALA A 39 -14.87 0.14 -7.66
CA ALA A 39 -13.43 0.34 -7.59
C ALA A 39 -12.96 0.16 -6.16
N GLY A 40 -11.80 -0.44 -5.96
CA GLY A 40 -11.27 -0.67 -4.62
C GLY A 40 -9.83 -1.15 -4.63
N GLY A 41 -9.33 -1.44 -3.44
CA GLY A 41 -8.02 -2.02 -3.23
C GLY A 41 -8.02 -2.85 -1.96
N ALA A 42 -7.17 -3.87 -1.92
CA ALA A 42 -6.90 -4.67 -0.74
C ALA A 42 -5.41 -4.98 -0.68
N ASP A 43 -4.86 -5.00 0.53
CA ASP A 43 -3.47 -5.39 0.76
C ASP A 43 -3.37 -6.20 2.06
N SER A 44 -2.39 -7.11 2.10
CA SER A 44 -2.09 -7.89 3.30
C SER A 44 -0.58 -8.08 3.46
N SER A 45 -0.06 -7.43 4.49
CA SER A 45 1.32 -7.60 4.97
C SER A 45 1.49 -8.87 5.80
N SER A 46 0.41 -9.44 6.35
CA SER A 46 0.46 -10.70 7.13
C SER A 46 0.73 -11.94 6.28
N VAL A 47 0.45 -11.89 4.97
CA VAL A 47 0.60 -13.03 4.04
C VAL A 47 1.60 -12.70 2.93
N LEU A 48 2.75 -12.13 3.31
CA LEU A 48 3.81 -11.87 2.33
C LEU A 48 4.45 -13.19 1.88
N PRO A 49 4.46 -13.50 0.58
CA PRO A 49 5.08 -14.72 0.08
C PRO A 49 6.58 -14.66 0.32
N ILE A 50 7.10 -15.63 1.08
CA ILE A 50 8.54 -15.81 1.23
C ILE A 50 9.09 -16.29 -0.12
N GLY A 51 9.94 -15.47 -0.72
CA GLY A 51 10.53 -15.75 -2.02
C GLY A 51 11.70 -16.74 -1.91
N VAL A 52 12.02 -17.36 -3.04
CA VAL A 52 13.28 -18.07 -3.24
C VAL A 52 14.28 -17.18 -3.99
N SER A 53 15.58 -17.47 -3.86
CA SER A 53 16.59 -16.71 -4.62
C SER A 53 16.32 -16.76 -6.13
N LYS A 54 16.67 -15.69 -6.86
CA LYS A 54 16.53 -15.63 -8.34
C LYS A 54 17.18 -16.83 -9.04
N LYS A 55 18.24 -17.38 -8.44
CA LYS A 55 18.98 -18.53 -8.95
C LYS A 55 18.25 -19.85 -8.67
N LEU A 56 17.68 -20.01 -7.48
CA LEU A 56 16.82 -21.15 -7.15
C LEU A 56 15.54 -21.16 -8.01
N ALA A 57 14.87 -20.02 -8.16
CA ALA A 57 13.69 -19.89 -9.03
C ALA A 57 13.98 -20.38 -10.46
N ARG A 58 15.10 -19.93 -11.05
CA ARG A 58 15.55 -20.38 -12.38
C ARG A 58 15.81 -21.88 -12.45
N VAL A 59 16.52 -22.42 -11.46
CA VAL A 59 16.81 -23.86 -11.40
C VAL A 59 15.52 -24.68 -11.30
N LEU A 60 14.54 -24.26 -10.49
CA LEU A 60 13.25 -24.95 -10.38
C LEU A 60 12.47 -24.95 -11.71
N VAL A 61 12.47 -23.84 -12.43
CA VAL A 61 11.86 -23.76 -13.78
C VAL A 61 12.60 -24.66 -14.78
N ASP A 62 13.92 -24.66 -14.76
CA ASP A 62 14.74 -25.47 -15.68
C ASP A 62 14.63 -26.97 -15.39
N VAL A 63 14.49 -27.36 -14.12
CA VAL A 63 14.26 -28.75 -13.70
C VAL A 63 12.93 -29.29 -14.22
N ASN A 64 11.88 -28.46 -14.26
CA ASN A 64 10.59 -28.83 -14.85
C ASN A 64 10.68 -29.06 -16.37
N LYS A 65 11.66 -28.43 -17.05
CA LYS A 65 11.91 -28.64 -18.49
C LYS A 65 12.83 -29.84 -18.78
N ALA A 66 13.58 -30.32 -17.79
CA ALA A 66 14.50 -31.44 -17.96
C ALA A 66 13.77 -32.79 -18.02
N ARG A 67 14.07 -33.60 -19.05
CA ARG A 67 13.43 -34.89 -19.30
C ARG A 67 14.09 -36.07 -18.58
N THR A 68 15.34 -35.94 -18.17
CA THR A 68 16.10 -37.03 -17.52
C THR A 68 16.57 -36.65 -16.10
N MET A 69 16.68 -37.66 -15.24
CA MET A 69 17.10 -37.48 -13.85
C MET A 69 18.54 -36.94 -13.72
N SER A 70 19.44 -37.31 -14.64
CA SER A 70 20.80 -36.80 -14.68
C SER A 70 20.88 -35.32 -15.02
N GLN A 71 20.02 -34.83 -15.93
CA GLN A 71 19.91 -33.41 -16.26
C GLN A 71 19.38 -32.61 -15.07
N ARG A 72 18.37 -33.13 -14.35
CA ARG A 72 17.84 -32.51 -13.14
C ARG A 72 18.91 -32.38 -12.05
N LEU A 73 19.68 -33.45 -11.79
CA LEU A 73 20.73 -33.43 -10.78
C LEU A 73 21.85 -32.42 -11.10
N LYS A 74 22.22 -32.28 -12.38
CA LYS A 74 23.20 -31.29 -12.85
C LYS A 74 22.70 -29.84 -12.71
N LEU A 75 21.39 -29.61 -12.72
CA LEU A 75 20.81 -28.28 -12.50
C LEU A 75 20.84 -27.91 -11.01
N PHE A 76 20.51 -28.87 -10.13
CA PHE A 76 20.63 -28.66 -8.68
C PHE A 76 22.08 -28.49 -8.22
N SER A 77 23.05 -29.16 -8.86
CA SER A 77 24.48 -29.02 -8.53
C SER A 77 25.03 -27.60 -8.78
N ARG A 78 24.29 -26.73 -9.46
CA ARG A 78 24.65 -25.31 -9.66
C ARG A 78 24.27 -24.43 -8.47
N LEU A 79 23.44 -24.91 -7.55
CA LEU A 79 23.00 -24.15 -6.37
C LEU A 79 24.05 -24.21 -5.26
N ARG A 80 24.24 -23.10 -4.56
CA ARG A 80 25.02 -23.01 -3.33
C ARG A 80 24.07 -23.00 -2.13
N LEU A 81 24.57 -23.32 -0.94
CA LEU A 81 23.77 -23.32 0.29
C LEU A 81 23.02 -21.99 0.53
N ARG A 82 23.66 -20.87 0.21
CA ARG A 82 23.06 -19.52 0.26
C ARG A 82 21.91 -19.29 -0.72
N ASP A 83 21.86 -20.04 -1.82
CA ASP A 83 20.81 -19.90 -2.83
C ASP A 83 19.51 -20.60 -2.39
N LEU A 84 19.60 -21.49 -1.39
CA LEU A 84 18.48 -22.18 -0.74
C LEU A 84 17.90 -21.40 0.43
N MET A 85 18.57 -20.32 0.86
CA MET A 85 18.05 -19.46 1.91
C MET A 85 16.80 -18.72 1.40
N PRO A 86 15.75 -18.60 2.23
CA PRO A 86 14.59 -17.81 1.89
C PRO A 86 15.01 -16.34 1.69
N VAL A 87 14.50 -15.72 0.64
CA VAL A 87 14.69 -14.29 0.42
C VAL A 87 13.51 -13.60 1.10
N PRO A 88 13.75 -12.77 2.14
CA PRO A 88 12.68 -12.02 2.76
C PRO A 88 12.03 -11.12 1.69
N PRO A 89 10.72 -10.89 1.75
CA PRO A 89 10.04 -9.96 0.85
C PRO A 89 10.77 -8.61 0.92
N ALA A 90 11.42 -8.23 -0.18
CA ALA A 90 12.19 -7.00 -0.23
C ALA A 90 11.21 -5.83 -0.37
N VAL A 91 11.00 -5.08 0.70
CA VAL A 91 10.35 -3.75 0.67
C VAL A 91 11.37 -2.71 0.18
N ALA A 92 12.11 -3.07 -0.87
CA ALA A 92 13.10 -2.23 -1.51
C ALA A 92 12.64 -2.03 -2.96
N GLU A 93 12.78 -0.80 -3.43
CA GLU A 93 12.49 -0.46 -4.81
C GLU A 93 13.47 -1.23 -5.72
N TYR A 94 12.94 -1.83 -6.79
CA TYR A 94 13.66 -2.81 -7.60
C TYR A 94 14.89 -2.23 -8.32
N SER A 95 14.79 -0.97 -8.74
CA SER A 95 15.76 -0.30 -9.60
C SER A 95 16.94 0.27 -8.80
N THR A 96 16.65 0.83 -7.63
CA THR A 96 17.60 1.53 -6.75
C THR A 96 18.11 0.65 -5.62
N GLY A 97 17.35 -0.38 -5.22
CA GLY A 97 17.62 -1.18 -4.03
C GLY A 97 17.39 -0.44 -2.71
N LEU A 98 16.87 0.79 -2.76
CA LEU A 98 16.54 1.59 -1.57
C LEU A 98 15.21 1.13 -0.98
N ARG A 99 15.12 1.10 0.36
CA ARG A 99 13.83 0.93 1.04
C ARG A 99 13.09 2.26 1.04
N MET A 100 11.76 2.21 1.13
CA MET A 100 10.93 3.43 1.20
C MET A 100 11.37 4.40 2.31
N GLY A 101 11.76 3.88 3.47
CA GLY A 101 12.27 4.72 4.55
C GLY A 101 13.68 5.26 4.33
N ASP A 102 14.51 4.63 3.48
CA ASP A 102 15.80 5.20 3.08
C ASP A 102 15.59 6.46 2.22
N THR A 103 14.59 6.43 1.32
CA THR A 103 14.18 7.62 0.55
C THR A 103 13.59 8.70 1.45
N ALA A 104 12.81 8.32 2.48
CA ALA A 104 12.29 9.28 3.46
C ALA A 104 13.43 9.98 4.23
N GLU A 105 14.48 9.25 4.62
CA GLU A 105 15.68 9.84 5.25
C GLU A 105 16.42 10.77 4.30
N GLN A 106 16.57 10.38 3.03
CA GLN A 106 17.17 11.22 2.00
C GLN A 106 16.41 12.55 1.88
N MET A 107 15.09 12.49 1.72
CA MET A 107 14.25 13.69 1.59
C MET A 107 14.27 14.54 2.85
N ALA A 108 14.20 13.94 4.03
CA ALA A 108 14.28 14.68 5.28
C ALA A 108 15.58 15.50 5.38
N LYS A 109 16.70 14.92 4.94
CA LYS A 109 18.00 15.62 4.88
C LYS A 109 18.02 16.70 3.79
N THR A 110 17.56 16.39 2.58
CA THR A 110 17.52 17.34 1.45
C THR A 110 16.70 18.58 1.77
N TYR A 111 15.54 18.41 2.41
CA TYR A 111 14.60 19.50 2.70
C TYR A 111 14.72 20.07 4.12
N GLY A 112 15.70 19.61 4.90
CA GLY A 112 15.92 20.10 6.27
C GLY A 112 14.77 19.81 7.23
N ILE A 113 14.04 18.70 7.04
CA ILE A 113 12.92 18.30 7.88
C ILE A 113 13.46 17.67 9.16
N THR A 114 13.38 18.43 10.24
CA THR A 114 13.91 18.04 11.56
C THR A 114 13.15 16.84 12.14
N ARG A 115 13.84 16.13 13.06
CA ARG A 115 13.25 15.00 13.79
C ARG A 115 11.99 15.42 14.56
N GLU A 116 12.06 16.59 15.18
CA GLU A 116 10.99 17.18 15.98
C GLU A 116 9.74 17.46 15.14
N GLN A 117 9.92 17.96 13.90
CA GLN A 117 8.80 18.17 12.96
C GLN A 117 8.15 16.86 12.54
N GLN A 118 8.95 15.81 12.28
CA GLN A 118 8.44 14.48 11.92
C GLN A 118 7.63 13.87 13.08
N ASP A 119 8.19 13.89 14.29
CA ASP A 119 7.54 13.36 15.48
C ASP A 119 6.26 14.15 15.83
N ALA A 120 6.27 15.47 15.71
CA ALA A 120 5.10 16.31 15.92
C ALA A 120 3.97 16.00 14.93
N LEU A 121 4.30 15.79 13.65
CA LEU A 121 3.32 15.38 12.64
C LEU A 121 2.70 14.03 12.96
N ALA A 122 3.53 13.04 13.31
CA ALA A 122 3.09 11.70 13.63
C ALA A 122 2.21 11.66 14.88
N HIS A 123 2.60 12.37 15.94
CA HIS A 123 1.80 12.51 17.16
C HIS A 123 0.45 13.18 16.86
N ARG A 124 0.45 14.30 16.12
CA ARG A 124 -0.79 14.97 15.71
C ARG A 124 -1.71 14.06 14.90
N SER A 125 -1.16 13.23 14.02
CA SER A 125 -1.93 12.26 13.22
C SER A 125 -2.65 11.26 14.14
N HIS A 126 -1.94 10.63 15.08
CA HIS A 126 -2.55 9.69 16.03
C HIS A 126 -3.59 10.33 16.95
N GLN A 127 -3.34 11.55 17.44
CA GLN A 127 -4.31 12.29 18.26
C GLN A 127 -5.61 12.58 17.48
N ARG A 128 -5.48 13.02 16.23
CA ARG A 128 -6.65 13.28 15.36
C ARG A 128 -7.41 12.01 15.03
N ALA A 129 -6.72 10.91 14.75
CA ALA A 129 -7.35 9.62 14.47
C ALA A 129 -8.10 9.09 15.72
N ALA A 130 -7.50 9.18 16.90
CA ALA A 130 -8.14 8.81 18.16
C ALA A 130 -9.39 9.66 18.43
N GLN A 131 -9.31 10.98 18.20
CA GLN A 131 -10.46 11.87 18.33
C GLN A 131 -11.55 11.54 17.31
N ALA A 132 -11.19 11.25 16.05
CA ALA A 132 -12.16 10.91 15.01
C ALA A 132 -12.95 9.63 15.34
N TRP A 133 -12.28 8.61 15.91
CA TRP A 133 -12.94 7.42 16.44
C TRP A 133 -13.83 7.74 17.65
N SER A 134 -13.33 8.51 18.61
CA SER A 134 -14.13 8.93 19.78
C SER A 134 -15.38 9.74 19.37
N ASP A 135 -15.26 10.60 18.36
CA ASP A 135 -16.36 11.40 17.81
C ASP A 135 -17.33 10.56 16.95
N GLY A 136 -16.96 9.32 16.63
CA GLY A 136 -17.74 8.43 15.77
C GLY A 136 -17.70 8.77 14.28
N LYS A 137 -16.77 9.61 13.82
CA LYS A 137 -16.69 10.07 12.41
C LYS A 137 -16.39 8.94 11.43
N LEU A 138 -15.67 7.91 11.87
CA LEU A 138 -15.25 6.78 11.05
C LEU A 138 -16.25 5.61 11.05
N LYS A 139 -17.30 5.68 11.89
CA LYS A 139 -18.26 4.57 12.06
C LYS A 139 -19.04 4.24 10.80
N GLU A 140 -19.29 5.23 9.94
CA GLU A 140 -20.02 5.05 8.69
C GLU A 140 -19.12 4.56 7.55
N GLU A 141 -17.80 4.70 7.69
CA GLU A 141 -16.81 4.39 6.65
C GLU A 141 -16.16 3.01 6.88
N VAL A 142 -16.04 2.60 8.15
CA VAL A 142 -15.36 1.36 8.54
C VAL A 142 -16.36 0.24 8.79
N MET A 143 -16.25 -0.82 7.99
CA MET A 143 -17.04 -2.03 8.18
C MET A 143 -16.43 -2.93 9.27
N THR A 144 -17.28 -3.56 10.08
CA THR A 144 -16.83 -4.60 11.01
C THR A 144 -16.27 -5.80 10.25
N ALA A 145 -15.01 -6.15 10.54
CA ALA A 145 -14.34 -7.31 9.96
C ALA A 145 -14.25 -8.45 10.99
N PHE A 146 -14.32 -9.70 10.54
CA PHE A 146 -13.99 -10.86 11.35
C PHE A 146 -12.74 -11.50 10.76
N ILE A 147 -11.65 -11.47 11.51
CA ILE A 147 -10.37 -12.08 11.13
C ILE A 147 -10.27 -13.50 11.73
N PRO A 148 -9.63 -14.47 11.06
CA PRO A 148 -9.40 -15.81 11.61
C PRO A 148 -8.88 -15.74 13.05
N PRO A 149 -9.44 -16.52 14.00
CA PRO A 149 -10.38 -17.62 13.84
C PRO A 149 -11.88 -17.23 13.79
N TYR A 150 -12.20 -15.99 13.40
CA TYR A 150 -13.57 -15.45 13.22
C TYR A 150 -14.41 -15.40 14.49
N LYS A 151 -13.76 -15.28 15.65
CA LYS A 151 -14.45 -15.25 16.96
C LYS A 151 -14.68 -13.84 17.50
N GLN A 152 -13.80 -12.90 17.16
CA GLN A 152 -13.86 -11.53 17.67
C GLN A 152 -14.02 -10.57 16.49
N PRO A 153 -14.95 -9.61 16.59
CA PRO A 153 -15.08 -8.56 15.58
C PRO A 153 -13.93 -7.55 15.74
N LEU A 154 -13.36 -7.14 14.62
CA LEU A 154 -12.52 -5.95 14.50
C LEU A 154 -13.40 -4.81 14.00
N VAL A 155 -13.68 -3.86 14.88
CA VAL A 155 -14.61 -2.74 14.64
C VAL A 155 -13.88 -1.40 14.47
N GLU A 156 -12.63 -1.31 14.91
CA GLU A 156 -11.84 -0.08 14.94
C GLU A 156 -10.41 -0.34 14.47
N ASP A 157 -9.74 0.70 13.97
CA ASP A 157 -8.32 0.63 13.61
C ASP A 157 -7.45 0.36 14.84
N ASN A 158 -6.58 -0.64 14.74
CA ASN A 158 -5.79 -1.13 15.88
C ASN A 158 -4.36 -0.53 15.96
N ASN A 159 -4.01 0.39 15.07
CA ASN A 159 -2.67 0.98 14.97
C ASN A 159 -2.58 2.39 15.58
N ILE A 160 -3.67 2.90 16.16
CA ILE A 160 -3.78 4.26 16.67
C ILE A 160 -3.18 4.36 18.08
N ARG A 161 -2.26 5.31 18.27
CA ARG A 161 -1.57 5.56 19.55
C ARG A 161 -2.13 6.77 20.27
N GLY A 162 -3.40 6.68 20.71
CA GLY A 162 -4.12 7.79 21.34
C GLY A 162 -3.50 8.31 22.65
N ASN A 163 -2.80 7.46 23.41
CA ASN A 163 -2.21 7.83 24.71
C ASN A 163 -0.71 8.15 24.64
N SER A 164 -0.16 8.38 23.45
CA SER A 164 1.26 8.71 23.27
C SER A 164 1.57 10.13 23.73
N SER A 165 2.79 10.38 24.22
CA SER A 165 3.32 11.72 24.45
C SER A 165 4.48 12.02 23.49
N LEU A 166 4.74 13.30 23.17
CA LEU A 166 5.89 13.68 22.34
C LEU A 166 7.23 13.18 22.90
N ALA A 167 7.37 13.12 24.22
CA ALA A 167 8.56 12.59 24.88
C ALA A 167 8.81 11.10 24.59
N ASP A 168 7.77 10.34 24.24
CA ASP A 168 7.92 8.92 23.90
C ASP A 168 8.53 8.71 22.52
N TYR A 169 8.30 9.64 21.58
CA TYR A 169 8.90 9.58 20.25
C TYR A 169 10.41 9.79 20.35
N ALA A 170 10.87 10.77 21.11
CA ALA A 170 12.30 11.12 21.26
C ALA A 170 13.16 9.94 21.76
N LYS A 171 12.58 8.99 22.50
CA LYS A 171 13.27 7.79 23.00
C LYS A 171 13.62 6.78 21.90
N LEU A 172 12.96 6.86 20.73
CA LEU A 172 13.11 5.88 19.66
C LEU A 172 14.31 6.19 18.79
N ARG A 173 15.09 5.13 18.54
CA ARG A 173 16.22 5.15 17.63
C ARG A 173 15.74 5.20 16.17
N PRO A 174 16.51 5.84 15.27
CA PRO A 174 16.26 5.77 13.84
C PRO A 174 16.17 4.34 13.31
N ALA A 175 15.21 4.09 12.43
CA ALA A 175 14.91 2.76 11.89
C ALA A 175 15.70 2.44 10.61
N PHE A 176 16.03 3.47 9.81
CA PHE A 176 16.62 3.31 8.48
C PHE A 176 18.11 3.68 8.47
N ASP A 177 18.45 4.92 8.86
CA ASP A 177 19.83 5.34 9.10
C ASP A 177 20.13 5.38 10.62
N ARG A 178 20.81 4.35 11.13
CA ARG A 178 21.07 4.19 12.57
C ARG A 178 22.00 5.23 13.18
N LYS A 179 22.76 5.98 12.38
CA LYS A 179 23.76 6.93 12.89
C LYS A 179 23.28 8.38 12.82
N HIS A 180 22.72 8.76 11.68
CA HIS A 180 22.34 10.16 11.40
C HIS A 180 20.90 10.27 10.89
N GLY A 181 20.09 9.24 11.11
CA GLY A 181 18.70 9.21 10.69
C GLY A 181 17.78 10.00 11.60
N THR A 182 16.65 10.37 11.03
CA THR A 182 15.55 11.09 11.68
C THR A 182 14.25 10.28 11.62
N VAL A 183 14.17 9.29 10.73
CA VAL A 183 12.99 8.46 10.54
C VAL A 183 13.02 7.29 11.52
N THR A 184 11.94 7.13 12.27
CA THR A 184 11.75 6.12 13.31
C THR A 184 10.48 5.31 13.10
N ALA A 185 10.35 4.21 13.85
CA ALA A 185 9.14 3.39 13.84
C ALA A 185 7.87 4.11 14.39
N ALA A 186 8.01 5.28 15.04
CA ALA A 186 6.86 6.05 15.51
C ALA A 186 6.43 7.16 14.55
N ASN A 187 7.35 7.66 13.72
CA ASN A 187 7.05 8.67 12.71
C ASN A 187 6.94 8.08 11.28
N SER A 188 6.89 6.75 11.18
CA SER A 188 6.67 5.98 9.95
C SER A 188 5.34 5.22 10.01
N THR A 189 4.79 4.89 8.83
CA THR A 189 3.61 4.01 8.74
C THR A 189 3.98 2.57 9.09
N PRO A 190 3.18 1.86 9.91
CA PRO A 190 3.35 0.44 10.12
C PRO A 190 2.91 -0.36 8.90
N LEU A 191 3.28 -1.64 8.86
CA LEU A 191 2.67 -2.60 7.95
C LEU A 191 1.22 -2.86 8.39
N THR A 192 0.29 -2.86 7.44
CA THR A 192 -1.14 -2.99 7.69
C THR A 192 -1.78 -3.99 6.74
N ASP A 193 -2.88 -4.58 7.20
CA ASP A 193 -3.81 -5.34 6.37
C ASP A 193 -5.10 -4.54 6.26
N GLY A 194 -5.70 -4.47 5.07
CA GLY A 194 -6.94 -3.72 4.89
C GLY A 194 -7.49 -3.80 3.48
N ALA A 195 -8.76 -3.41 3.34
CA ALA A 195 -9.42 -3.27 2.05
C ALA A 195 -10.39 -2.09 2.08
N ALA A 196 -10.60 -1.46 0.92
CA ALA A 196 -11.56 -0.39 0.72
C ALA A 196 -12.20 -0.52 -0.66
N ALA A 197 -13.45 -0.11 -0.79
CA ALA A 197 -14.16 -0.09 -2.06
C ALA A 197 -15.14 1.09 -2.11
N VAL A 198 -15.36 1.60 -3.33
CA VAL A 198 -16.35 2.62 -3.65
C VAL A 198 -17.19 2.13 -4.84
N ILE A 199 -18.47 2.48 -4.81
CA ILE A 199 -19.38 2.26 -5.94
C ILE A 199 -19.44 3.56 -6.74
N LEU A 200 -19.12 3.47 -8.03
CA LEU A 200 -19.18 4.58 -8.96
C LEU A 200 -20.30 4.33 -9.97
N MET A 201 -21.08 5.36 -10.28
CA MET A 201 -22.15 5.30 -11.27
C MET A 201 -22.19 6.58 -12.07
N THR A 202 -22.76 6.52 -13.29
CA THR A 202 -23.18 7.75 -13.96
C THR A 202 -24.33 8.38 -13.16
N GLU A 203 -24.42 9.70 -13.16
CA GLU A 203 -25.49 10.41 -12.45
C GLU A 203 -26.88 9.98 -12.93
N SER A 204 -27.03 9.76 -14.24
CA SER A 204 -28.25 9.20 -14.83
C SER A 204 -28.62 7.85 -14.23
N ARG A 205 -27.64 6.96 -14.04
CA ARG A 205 -27.88 5.63 -13.48
C ARG A 205 -28.20 5.68 -11.99
N ALA A 206 -27.53 6.54 -11.22
CA ALA A 206 -27.87 6.76 -9.82
C ALA A 206 -29.32 7.27 -9.68
N LYS A 207 -29.73 8.21 -10.53
CA LYS A 207 -31.10 8.75 -10.58
C LYS A 207 -32.14 7.70 -10.97
N GLU A 208 -31.86 6.88 -11.98
CA GLU A 208 -32.73 5.75 -12.37
C GLU A 208 -32.99 4.79 -11.20
N LEU A 209 -31.99 4.57 -10.36
CA LEU A 209 -32.06 3.66 -9.21
C LEU A 209 -32.57 4.32 -7.92
N GLY A 210 -32.83 5.64 -7.93
CA GLY A 210 -33.23 6.39 -6.74
C GLY A 210 -32.13 6.49 -5.67
N LEU A 211 -30.86 6.40 -6.06
CA LEU A 211 -29.72 6.50 -5.16
C LEU A 211 -29.28 7.95 -4.99
N VAL A 212 -28.88 8.32 -3.76
CA VAL A 212 -28.32 9.63 -3.43
C VAL A 212 -26.78 9.56 -3.54
N PRO A 213 -26.14 10.30 -4.46
CA PRO A 213 -24.69 10.34 -4.54
C PRO A 213 -24.05 10.95 -3.28
N LEU A 214 -23.01 10.32 -2.74
CA LEU A 214 -22.22 10.85 -1.62
C LEU A 214 -21.22 11.93 -2.05
N GLY A 215 -20.82 11.92 -3.32
CA GLY A 215 -19.85 12.85 -3.88
C GLY A 215 -19.68 12.64 -5.38
N TYR A 216 -18.93 13.54 -6.01
CA TYR A 216 -18.63 13.51 -7.44
C TYR A 216 -17.11 13.46 -7.65
N LEU A 217 -16.64 12.55 -8.50
CA LEU A 217 -15.28 12.59 -9.00
C LEU A 217 -15.16 13.76 -9.99
N ARG A 218 -14.41 14.81 -9.62
CA ARG A 218 -14.24 16.01 -10.44
C ARG A 218 -13.03 15.92 -11.36
N SER A 219 -11.93 15.43 -10.83
CA SER A 219 -10.65 15.35 -11.51
C SER A 219 -9.77 14.32 -10.83
N TYR A 220 -8.77 13.83 -11.57
CA TYR A 220 -7.67 13.04 -11.06
C TYR A 220 -6.45 13.31 -11.95
N ALA A 221 -5.26 13.18 -11.37
CA ALA A 221 -4.02 13.30 -12.12
C ALA A 221 -3.02 12.27 -11.61
N PHE A 222 -2.24 11.73 -12.54
CA PHE A 222 -1.13 10.86 -12.22
C PHE A 222 0.15 11.42 -12.80
N THR A 223 1.19 11.49 -11.98
CA THR A 223 2.53 11.94 -12.37
C THR A 223 3.55 10.84 -12.13
N ALA A 224 4.71 11.01 -12.74
CA ALA A 224 5.89 10.22 -12.49
C ALA A 224 7.04 11.19 -12.20
N ILE A 225 7.92 10.80 -11.28
CA ILE A 225 9.11 11.55 -10.90
C ILE A 225 10.30 10.59 -10.84
N ASP A 226 11.50 11.15 -10.70
CA ASP A 226 12.71 10.35 -10.61
C ASP A 226 12.68 9.40 -9.39
N VAL A 227 13.30 8.24 -9.55
CA VAL A 227 13.36 7.19 -8.52
C VAL A 227 14.58 7.34 -7.62
N TRP A 228 15.63 8.03 -8.07
CA TRP A 228 16.90 8.15 -7.33
C TRP A 228 16.88 9.26 -6.28
N GLN A 229 16.12 10.32 -6.55
CA GLN A 229 15.97 11.45 -5.65
C GLN A 229 14.50 11.81 -5.52
N ASP A 230 14.07 12.07 -4.28
CA ASP A 230 12.77 12.65 -3.97
C ASP A 230 11.54 11.87 -4.48
N MET A 231 11.67 10.54 -4.62
CA MET A 231 10.62 9.66 -5.15
C MET A 231 9.27 9.77 -4.39
N LEU A 232 9.26 10.26 -3.14
CA LEU A 232 8.03 10.42 -2.35
C LEU A 232 7.33 11.78 -2.58
N LEU A 233 7.82 12.63 -3.50
CA LEU A 233 7.19 13.90 -3.86
C LEU A 233 5.99 13.78 -4.81
N GLY A 234 5.51 12.59 -5.12
CA GLY A 234 4.37 12.37 -6.02
C GLY A 234 3.21 13.37 -5.83
N PRO A 235 2.70 13.56 -4.58
CA PRO A 235 1.64 14.53 -4.30
C PRO A 235 1.97 15.99 -4.70
N ALA A 236 3.21 16.44 -4.51
CA ALA A 236 3.61 17.80 -4.85
C ALA A 236 3.50 18.08 -6.36
N TRP A 237 3.61 17.05 -7.20
CA TRP A 237 3.49 17.13 -8.65
C TRP A 237 2.07 16.83 -9.14
N SER A 238 1.37 15.87 -8.52
CA SER A 238 0.03 15.47 -8.96
C SER A 238 -1.06 16.43 -8.51
N THR A 239 -0.94 17.03 -7.33
CA THR A 239 -1.98 17.90 -6.77
C THR A 239 -2.27 19.13 -7.65
N PRO A 240 -1.29 19.90 -8.14
CA PRO A 240 -1.56 21.07 -8.99
C PRO A 240 -2.22 20.73 -10.34
N LEU A 241 -2.06 19.50 -10.84
CA LEU A 241 -2.68 19.06 -12.09
C LEU A 241 -4.13 18.59 -11.89
N ALA A 242 -4.47 18.16 -10.69
CA ALA A 242 -5.82 17.72 -10.34
C ALA A 242 -6.70 18.88 -9.85
N LEU A 243 -6.13 19.94 -9.28
CA LEU A 243 -6.84 21.16 -8.86
C LEU A 243 -7.16 22.05 -10.05
#